data_AF-A0A6N2TXB1-F1
#
_entry.id   AF-A0A6N2TXB1-F1
#
_cell.length_a   1.000
_cell.length_b   1.000
_cell.length_c   1.000
_cell.angle_alpha   90.00
_cell.angle_beta   90.00
_cell.angle_gamma   90.00
#
_symmetry.space_group_name_H-M   'P 1'
#
loop_
_entity.id
_entity.type
_entity.pdbx_description
1 polymer ?
#
loop_
_entity_poly.entity_id
_entity_poly.type
_entity_poly.pdbx_seq_one_letter_code
_entity_poly.pdbx_strand_id
1 'polypeptide(L)'
;MTLESLTKIRHESSRAVNAENPTGEPGKGGIAASELGPSRKGSPCLRNIPVGATATFADITGPGCIRHIWITVDEKTTDADCFVLRDLVLRFYWDDEEEPSVECPLGDFFCCGFGRACLVNSMPVAVVPNRGFNMYFSMPFGARARITLENQHKNATAHFSTRLTTP
;
A
#
# COMPACT_ATOMS: atom_id res chain seq x y z
N MET A 1 15.65 11.20 -11.52
CA MET A 1 14.75 12.20 -12.13
C MET A 1 15.43 13.54 -12.02
N THR A 2 15.61 14.29 -13.10
CA THR A 2 16.18 15.65 -13.05
C THR A 2 15.05 16.68 -13.12
N LEU A 3 15.29 17.90 -12.63
CA LEU A 3 14.28 18.98 -12.71
C LEU A 3 13.85 19.26 -14.15
N GLU A 4 14.80 19.20 -15.09
CA GLU A 4 14.56 19.34 -16.52
C GLU A 4 13.65 18.26 -17.10
N SER A 5 13.66 17.04 -16.54
CA SER A 5 12.82 15.95 -17.02
C SER A 5 11.34 16.10 -16.63
N LEU A 6 10.99 17.04 -15.73
CA LEU A 6 9.62 17.29 -15.28
C LEU A 6 8.78 18.01 -16.34
N THR A 7 9.40 18.80 -17.22
CA THR A 7 8.70 19.58 -18.26
C THR A 7 8.44 18.77 -19.53
N LYS A 8 8.96 17.54 -19.61
CA LYS A 8 8.77 16.65 -20.76
C LYS A 8 7.43 15.94 -20.65
N ILE A 9 6.62 16.03 -21.70
CA ILE A 9 5.39 15.24 -21.84
C ILE A 9 5.77 13.76 -21.93
N ARG A 10 5.08 12.93 -21.14
CA ARG A 10 5.25 11.48 -21.15
C ARG A 10 3.98 10.83 -21.65
N HIS A 11 4.12 9.80 -22.48
CA HIS A 11 3.02 8.97 -22.93
C HIS A 11 2.74 7.88 -21.89
N GLU A 12 2.26 8.30 -20.72
CA GLU A 12 1.90 7.43 -19.61
C GLU A 12 0.50 7.73 -19.09
N SER A 13 -0.09 6.75 -18.44
CA SER A 13 -1.47 6.67 -17.97
C SER A 13 -1.48 6.45 -16.46
N SER A 14 -1.61 7.54 -15.69
CA SER A 14 -1.69 7.40 -14.23
C SER A 14 -2.90 6.56 -13.80
N ARG A 15 -2.69 5.58 -12.90
CA ARG A 15 -3.76 4.87 -12.18
C ARG A 15 -3.62 5.08 -10.68
N ALA A 16 -4.69 4.79 -9.94
CA ALA A 16 -4.71 4.80 -8.48
C ALA A 16 -5.34 3.49 -7.99
N VAL A 17 -4.54 2.65 -7.34
CA VAL A 17 -5.02 1.43 -6.67
C VAL A 17 -5.26 1.72 -5.20
N ASN A 18 -6.41 1.32 -4.70
CA ASN A 18 -6.78 1.44 -3.30
C ASN A 18 -7.79 0.35 -2.91
N ALA A 19 -8.24 0.32 -1.66
CA ALA A 19 -9.17 -0.70 -1.16
C ALA A 19 -10.50 -0.81 -1.94
N GLU A 20 -10.93 0.25 -2.64
CA GLU A 20 -12.15 0.23 -3.48
C GLU A 20 -11.87 -0.17 -4.92
N ASN A 21 -10.62 -0.04 -5.36
CA ASN A 21 -10.19 -0.30 -6.73
C ASN A 21 -8.86 -1.06 -6.70
N PRO A 22 -8.84 -2.33 -6.26
CA PRO A 22 -7.62 -3.12 -6.14
C PRO A 22 -6.97 -3.44 -7.49
N THR A 23 -7.72 -3.33 -8.60
CA THR A 23 -7.21 -3.53 -9.97
C THR A 23 -6.70 -2.23 -10.61
N GLY A 24 -7.04 -1.06 -10.05
CA GLY A 24 -6.63 0.23 -10.59
C GLY A 24 -7.35 0.64 -11.87
N GLU A 25 -8.51 0.05 -12.19
CA GLU A 25 -9.27 0.35 -13.40
C GLU A 25 -9.68 1.83 -13.51
N PRO A 26 -9.66 2.44 -14.71
CA PRO A 26 -10.10 3.81 -14.92
C PRO A 26 -11.54 4.06 -14.45
N GLY A 27 -11.73 5.11 -13.65
CA GLY A 27 -13.07 5.52 -13.19
C GLY A 27 -13.71 4.63 -12.12
N LYS A 28 -12.99 3.61 -11.60
CA LYS A 28 -13.52 2.69 -10.59
C LYS A 28 -13.20 3.08 -9.14
N GLY A 29 -12.33 4.04 -8.90
CA GLY A 29 -12.05 4.54 -7.54
C GLY A 29 -13.13 5.51 -7.04
N GLY A 30 -13.47 5.48 -5.75
CA GLY A 30 -14.37 6.46 -5.13
C GLY A 30 -15.85 6.19 -5.37
N ILE A 31 -16.21 5.10 -6.06
CA ILE A 31 -17.60 4.77 -6.45
C ILE A 31 -18.35 4.00 -5.36
N ALA A 32 -17.65 3.45 -4.37
CA ALA A 32 -18.27 2.73 -3.28
C ALA A 32 -19.15 3.70 -2.47
N ALA A 33 -20.44 3.37 -2.37
CA ALA A 33 -21.38 4.13 -1.56
C ALA A 33 -21.02 4.00 -0.08
N SER A 34 -21.16 5.10 0.65
CA SER A 34 -21.03 5.17 2.10
C SER A 34 -22.39 5.49 2.72
N GLU A 35 -22.49 5.48 4.05
CA GLU A 35 -23.66 6.01 4.77
C GLU A 35 -23.94 7.50 4.43
N LEU A 36 -22.94 8.21 3.89
CA LEU A 36 -23.04 9.61 3.46
C LEU A 36 -23.41 9.75 1.96
N GLY A 37 -23.78 8.64 1.30
CA GLY A 37 -24.17 8.60 -0.11
C GLY A 37 -23.06 8.14 -1.08
N PRO A 38 -23.36 8.10 -2.39
CA PRO A 38 -22.40 7.76 -3.44
C PRO A 38 -21.32 8.85 -3.61
N SER A 39 -20.16 8.49 -4.16
CA SER A 39 -19.07 9.41 -4.54
C SER A 39 -18.20 9.98 -3.40
N ARG A 40 -18.26 9.41 -2.19
CA ARG A 40 -17.48 9.87 -1.01
C ARG A 40 -16.52 8.82 -0.44
N LYS A 41 -15.99 7.91 -1.26
CA LYS A 41 -15.01 6.88 -0.86
C LYS A 41 -15.51 6.02 0.32
N GLY A 42 -16.58 5.24 0.10
CA GLY A 42 -17.25 4.46 1.15
C GLY A 42 -16.48 3.29 1.76
N SER A 43 -15.44 2.81 1.10
CA SER A 43 -14.49 1.83 1.63
C SER A 43 -13.05 2.36 1.49
N PRO A 44 -12.70 3.42 2.25
CA PRO A 44 -11.43 4.12 2.05
C PRO A 44 -10.21 3.30 2.47
N CYS A 45 -10.44 2.19 3.15
CA CYS A 45 -9.46 1.32 3.76
C CYS A 45 -9.97 -0.11 3.82
N LEU A 46 -9.04 -1.07 3.87
CA LEU A 46 -9.38 -2.42 4.27
C LEU A 46 -9.69 -2.42 5.77
N ARG A 47 -10.77 -3.11 6.14
CA ARG A 47 -11.29 -3.15 7.51
C ARG A 47 -11.24 -4.58 8.00
N ASN A 48 -10.84 -4.75 9.26
CA ASN A 48 -10.98 -5.99 10.01
C ASN A 48 -10.34 -7.21 9.32
N ILE A 49 -9.05 -7.10 8.93
CA ILE A 49 -8.31 -8.25 8.39
C ILE A 49 -8.15 -9.27 9.54
N PRO A 50 -8.74 -10.47 9.47
CA PRO A 50 -8.68 -11.44 10.57
C PRO A 50 -7.26 -11.90 10.86
N VAL A 51 -7.02 -12.42 12.05
CA VAL A 51 -5.74 -13.03 12.44
C VAL A 51 -5.44 -14.22 11.53
N GLY A 52 -4.22 -14.28 11.00
CA GLY A 52 -3.74 -15.27 10.04
C GLY A 52 -4.29 -15.11 8.62
N ALA A 53 -5.18 -14.14 8.37
CA ALA A 53 -5.72 -13.93 7.05
C ALA A 53 -4.76 -13.10 6.18
N THR A 54 -4.79 -13.39 4.88
CA THR A 54 -4.10 -12.60 3.86
C THR A 54 -5.13 -11.81 3.05
N ALA A 55 -4.92 -10.51 2.93
CA ALA A 55 -5.71 -9.62 2.09
C ALA A 55 -4.90 -9.21 0.85
N THR A 56 -5.54 -9.21 -0.32
CA THR A 56 -4.94 -8.66 -1.55
C THR A 56 -5.16 -7.15 -1.60
N PHE A 57 -4.07 -6.40 -1.73
CA PHE A 57 -4.06 -4.94 -1.77
C PHE A 57 -4.09 -4.39 -3.18
N ALA A 58 -3.39 -5.06 -4.07
CA ALA A 58 -3.30 -4.71 -5.46
C ALA A 58 -3.21 -5.98 -6.28
N ASP A 59 -3.93 -6.01 -7.38
CA ASP A 59 -3.86 -7.04 -8.38
C ASP A 59 -3.96 -6.37 -9.76
N ILE A 60 -2.81 -5.90 -10.24
CA ILE A 60 -2.71 -5.07 -11.43
C ILE A 60 -2.27 -5.95 -12.57
N THR A 61 -3.05 -6.02 -13.64
CA THR A 61 -2.72 -6.76 -14.86
C THR A 61 -2.19 -5.83 -15.95
N GLY A 62 -1.26 -6.32 -16.76
CA GLY A 62 -0.57 -5.58 -17.82
C GLY A 62 0.76 -4.99 -17.37
N PRO A 63 1.53 -4.39 -18.29
CA PRO A 63 2.80 -3.76 -17.96
C PRO A 63 2.59 -2.47 -17.17
N GLY A 64 3.46 -2.20 -16.20
CA GLY A 64 3.36 -1.02 -15.37
C GLY A 64 4.57 -0.78 -14.50
N CYS A 65 4.51 0.29 -13.70
CA CYS A 65 5.55 0.62 -12.73
C CYS A 65 4.94 1.30 -11.51
N ILE A 66 4.98 0.65 -10.35
CA ILE A 66 4.56 1.32 -9.10
C ILE A 66 5.62 2.37 -8.76
N ARG A 67 5.20 3.63 -8.60
CA ARG A 67 6.11 4.76 -8.31
C ARG A 67 5.88 5.44 -6.98
N HIS A 68 4.72 5.21 -6.38
CA HIS A 68 4.39 5.73 -5.06
C HIS A 68 3.51 4.73 -4.36
N ILE A 69 3.88 4.42 -3.12
CA ILE A 69 3.05 3.68 -2.17
C ILE A 69 2.87 4.58 -0.97
N TRP A 70 1.62 4.89 -0.63
CA TRP A 70 1.29 5.52 0.64
C TRP A 70 0.47 4.56 1.48
N ILE A 71 0.83 4.38 2.75
CA ILE A 71 0.13 3.51 3.70
C ILE A 71 -0.07 4.24 5.03
N THR A 72 -1.17 3.95 5.72
CA THR A 72 -1.31 4.22 7.15
C THR A 72 -1.99 3.04 7.84
N VAL A 73 -1.62 2.79 9.10
CA VAL A 73 -2.17 1.74 9.96
C VAL A 73 -2.26 2.24 11.41
N ASP A 74 -3.06 1.53 12.21
CA ASP A 74 -3.12 1.72 13.64
C ASP A 74 -1.76 1.38 14.30
N GLU A 75 -1.39 2.15 15.32
CA GLU A 75 -0.12 1.97 16.04
C GLU A 75 -0.13 0.71 16.91
N LYS A 76 -1.28 0.44 17.51
CA LYS A 76 -1.53 -0.65 18.44
C LYS A 76 -2.99 -1.02 18.37
N THR A 77 -3.29 -2.29 18.66
CA THR A 77 -4.68 -2.75 18.81
C THR A 77 -5.11 -2.72 20.28
N THR A 78 -4.15 -2.91 21.20
CA THR A 78 -4.31 -2.72 22.65
C THR A 78 -3.00 -2.15 23.23
N ASP A 79 -2.99 -1.71 24.50
CA ASP A 79 -1.74 -1.29 25.16
C ASP A 79 -0.71 -2.42 25.28
N ALA A 80 -1.16 -3.67 25.34
CA ALA A 80 -0.30 -4.85 25.40
C ALA A 80 0.13 -5.34 24.00
N ASP A 81 -0.63 -5.00 22.95
CA ASP A 81 -0.44 -5.48 21.57
C ASP A 81 -0.08 -4.30 20.65
N CYS A 82 1.15 -3.81 20.80
CA CYS A 82 1.69 -2.64 20.10
C CYS A 82 2.56 -2.95 18.88
N PHE A 83 2.71 -4.22 18.50
CA PHE A 83 3.60 -4.67 17.42
C PHE A 83 2.94 -4.74 16.03
N VAL A 84 1.90 -3.94 15.78
CA VAL A 84 1.14 -3.97 14.51
C VAL A 84 2.06 -3.82 13.30
N LEU A 85 3.04 -2.89 13.34
CA LEU A 85 3.98 -2.70 12.23
C LEU A 85 4.91 -3.88 11.97
N ARG A 86 5.16 -4.73 12.98
CA ARG A 86 6.03 -5.89 12.86
C ARG A 86 5.26 -7.15 12.46
N ASP A 87 4.01 -7.25 12.89
CA ASP A 87 3.19 -8.45 12.70
C ASP A 87 2.35 -8.39 11.41
N LEU A 88 2.39 -7.28 10.69
CA LEU A 88 1.80 -7.16 9.36
C LEU A 88 2.87 -7.45 8.30
N VAL A 89 2.73 -8.55 7.54
CA VAL A 89 3.73 -8.99 6.56
C VAL A 89 3.30 -8.60 5.15
N LEU A 90 4.06 -7.74 4.49
CA LEU A 90 3.85 -7.34 3.10
C LEU A 90 4.57 -8.31 2.16
N ARG A 91 3.87 -8.69 1.08
CA ARG A 91 4.44 -9.47 -0.01
C ARG A 91 4.13 -8.88 -1.36
N PHE A 92 5.12 -8.90 -2.26
CA PHE A 92 5.00 -8.43 -3.63
C PHE A 92 5.42 -9.54 -4.58
N TYR A 93 4.58 -9.79 -5.58
CA TYR A 93 4.78 -10.77 -6.63
C TYR A 93 4.75 -10.05 -7.96
N TRP A 94 5.76 -10.28 -8.79
CA TRP A 94 5.88 -9.69 -10.12
C TRP A 94 5.69 -10.79 -11.16
N ASP A 95 5.06 -10.45 -12.28
CA ASP A 95 5.03 -11.28 -13.49
C ASP A 95 4.58 -12.73 -13.27
N ASP A 96 3.56 -12.90 -12.42
CA ASP A 96 2.95 -14.18 -12.02
C ASP A 96 3.91 -15.15 -11.31
N GLU A 97 4.98 -14.65 -10.69
CA GLU A 97 5.84 -15.43 -9.79
C GLU A 97 5.06 -16.05 -8.62
N GLU A 98 5.39 -17.30 -8.28
CA GLU A 98 4.83 -18.00 -7.13
C GLU A 98 5.48 -17.54 -5.81
N GLU A 99 6.78 -17.29 -5.83
CA GLU A 99 7.54 -16.80 -4.68
C GLU A 99 7.57 -15.26 -4.66
N PRO A 100 7.39 -14.61 -3.49
CA PRO A 100 7.40 -13.16 -3.42
C PRO A 100 8.82 -12.61 -3.58
N SER A 101 9.00 -11.73 -4.55
CA SER A 101 10.24 -10.97 -4.76
C SER A 101 10.54 -9.98 -3.63
N VAL A 102 9.52 -9.55 -2.89
CA VAL A 102 9.67 -8.74 -1.67
C VAL A 102 8.79 -9.36 -0.59
N GLU A 103 9.39 -9.74 0.55
CA GLU A 103 8.69 -10.22 1.74
C GLU A 103 9.32 -9.59 2.99
N CYS A 104 8.56 -8.76 3.70
CA CYS A 104 9.04 -8.14 4.94
C CYS A 104 7.88 -7.60 5.81
N PRO A 105 8.13 -7.39 7.12
CA PRO A 105 7.21 -6.63 7.95
C PRO A 105 6.95 -5.22 7.41
N LEU A 106 5.71 -4.75 7.57
CA LEU A 106 5.26 -3.44 7.11
C LEU A 106 6.15 -2.30 7.61
N GLY A 107 6.50 -2.31 8.90
CA GLY A 107 7.38 -1.31 9.49
C GLY A 107 8.77 -1.32 8.86
N ASP A 108 9.36 -2.50 8.72
CA ASP A 108 10.71 -2.68 8.20
C ASP A 108 10.82 -2.19 6.73
N PHE A 109 9.78 -2.43 5.92
CA PHE A 109 9.66 -1.89 4.56
C PHE A 109 9.81 -0.36 4.50
N PHE A 110 9.26 0.35 5.48
CA PHE A 110 9.34 1.82 5.58
C PHE A 110 10.43 2.32 6.54
N CYS A 111 11.47 1.51 6.80
CA CYS A 111 12.58 1.82 7.69
C CYS A 111 12.19 2.05 9.17
N CYS A 112 11.00 1.61 9.57
CA CYS A 112 10.48 1.67 10.95
C CYS A 112 10.66 0.33 11.66
N GLY A 113 11.88 0.07 12.11
CA GLY A 113 12.24 -1.15 12.81
C GLY A 113 11.58 -1.30 14.19
N PHE A 114 11.65 -2.51 14.74
CA PHE A 114 11.14 -2.87 16.09
C PHE A 114 9.64 -2.61 16.31
N GLY A 115 8.86 -2.56 15.24
CA GLY A 115 7.41 -2.35 15.33
C GLY A 115 7.00 -0.94 15.75
N ARG A 116 7.91 0.04 15.69
CA ARG A 116 7.66 1.43 16.11
C ARG A 116 7.80 2.37 14.94
N ALA A 117 6.80 3.22 14.73
CA ALA A 117 6.91 4.31 13.78
C ALA A 117 7.96 5.32 14.26
N CYS A 118 8.87 5.70 13.37
CA CYS A 118 9.79 6.80 13.57
C CYS A 118 9.67 7.78 12.40
N LEU A 119 10.08 9.03 12.60
CA LEU A 119 10.15 9.97 11.49
C LEU A 119 11.32 9.58 10.59
N VAL A 120 11.02 9.34 9.33
CA VAL A 120 12.02 9.04 8.30
C VAL A 120 11.91 10.13 7.23
N ASN A 121 13.03 10.77 6.92
CA ASN A 121 13.09 11.76 5.86
C ASN A 121 14.24 11.41 4.91
N SER A 122 13.91 10.70 3.84
CA SER A 122 14.85 10.31 2.80
C SER A 122 14.21 10.44 1.43
N MET A 123 15.01 10.38 0.36
CA MET A 123 14.50 10.43 -1.01
C MET A 123 13.57 9.23 -1.34
N PRO A 124 13.92 7.96 -1.06
CA PRO A 124 13.07 6.83 -1.43
C PRO A 124 11.97 6.50 -0.40
N VAL A 125 12.15 6.87 0.87
CA VAL A 125 11.22 6.53 1.96
C VAL A 125 10.99 7.73 2.86
N ALA A 126 9.73 8.04 3.15
CA ALA A 126 9.36 9.09 4.09
C ALA A 126 8.25 8.64 5.03
N VAL A 127 8.47 8.79 6.33
CA VAL A 127 7.47 8.54 7.36
C VAL A 127 7.20 9.86 8.07
N VAL A 128 6.04 10.44 7.78
CA VAL A 128 5.61 11.76 8.26
C VAL A 128 4.81 11.63 9.57
N PRO A 129 4.60 12.73 10.32
CA PRO A 129 3.80 12.71 11.54
C PRO A 129 2.44 12.02 11.34
N ASN A 130 1.93 11.37 12.39
CA ASN A 130 0.70 10.59 12.38
C ASN A 130 0.72 9.36 11.45
N ARG A 131 1.89 8.71 11.30
CA ARG A 131 2.04 7.40 10.61
C ARG A 131 1.63 7.44 9.13
N GLY A 132 2.06 8.49 8.43
CA GLY A 132 1.99 8.55 6.97
C GLY A 132 3.23 7.91 6.35
N PHE A 133 3.14 6.64 5.98
CA PHE A 133 4.25 5.89 5.39
C PHE A 133 4.27 6.07 3.88
N ASN A 134 5.40 6.52 3.31
CA ASN A 134 5.56 6.78 1.89
C ASN A 134 6.79 6.04 1.33
N MET A 135 6.59 5.34 0.20
CA MET A 135 7.64 4.69 -0.59
C MET A 135 7.64 5.26 -2.00
N TYR A 136 8.81 5.64 -2.51
CA TYR A 136 9.00 6.21 -3.85
C TYR A 136 9.93 5.38 -4.74
N PHE A 137 10.28 4.17 -4.33
CA PHE A 137 10.99 3.24 -5.20
C PHE A 137 10.15 2.93 -6.44
N SER A 138 10.80 2.93 -7.60
CA SER A 138 10.19 2.48 -8.85
C SER A 138 10.22 0.96 -8.91
N MET A 139 9.06 0.33 -8.99
CA MET A 139 8.89 -1.13 -9.03
C MET A 139 8.21 -1.51 -10.35
N PRO A 140 8.97 -1.69 -11.45
CA PRO A 140 8.43 -2.10 -12.74
C PRO A 140 8.00 -3.58 -12.76
N PHE A 141 7.00 -3.90 -13.56
CA PHE A 141 6.51 -5.26 -13.84
C PHE A 141 6.01 -5.33 -15.29
N GLY A 142 6.14 -6.49 -15.93
CA GLY A 142 5.79 -6.69 -17.34
C GLY A 142 4.38 -7.22 -17.59
N ALA A 143 3.88 -8.10 -16.73
CA ALA A 143 2.62 -8.82 -16.92
C ALA A 143 1.63 -8.60 -15.77
N ARG A 144 2.09 -8.65 -14.52
CA ARG A 144 1.21 -8.50 -13.36
C ARG A 144 1.97 -8.03 -12.12
N ALA A 145 1.32 -7.23 -11.29
CA ALA A 145 1.77 -6.92 -9.95
C ALA A 145 0.70 -7.31 -8.93
N ARG A 146 1.02 -8.28 -8.08
CA ARG A 146 0.17 -8.69 -6.96
C ARG A 146 0.83 -8.31 -5.65
N ILE A 147 0.08 -7.60 -4.80
CA ILE A 147 0.55 -7.18 -3.48
C ILE A 147 -0.43 -7.70 -2.45
N THR A 148 0.08 -8.39 -1.45
CA THR A 148 -0.73 -8.96 -0.37
C THR A 148 -0.19 -8.53 0.98
N LEU A 149 -1.08 -8.50 1.97
CA LEU A 149 -0.73 -8.33 3.37
C LEU A 149 -1.31 -9.46 4.20
N GLU A 150 -0.45 -10.14 4.94
CA GLU A 150 -0.85 -11.11 5.94
C GLU A 150 -0.89 -10.45 7.32
N ASN A 151 -1.98 -10.67 8.05
CA ASN A 151 -2.09 -10.25 9.44
C ASN A 151 -1.60 -11.38 10.38
N GLN A 152 -0.35 -11.31 10.83
CA GLN A 152 0.19 -12.19 11.88
C GLN A 152 0.01 -11.62 13.29
N HIS A 153 -0.66 -10.47 13.41
CA HIS A 153 -0.92 -9.83 14.69
C HIS A 153 -1.97 -10.61 15.49
N LYS A 154 -1.96 -10.45 16.81
CA LYS A 154 -2.90 -11.16 17.72
C LYS A 154 -4.35 -10.71 17.58
N ASN A 155 -4.57 -9.52 17.05
CA ASN A 155 -5.88 -8.91 16.90
C ASN A 155 -6.15 -8.61 15.43
N ALA A 156 -7.43 -8.55 15.07
CA ALA A 156 -7.82 -8.06 13.76
C ALA A 156 -7.38 -6.60 13.62
N THR A 157 -6.74 -6.27 12.51
CA THR A 157 -6.26 -4.91 12.27
C THR A 157 -7.28 -4.13 11.47
N ALA A 158 -7.57 -2.91 11.90
CA ALA A 158 -8.51 -2.00 11.25
C ALA A 158 -7.74 -0.88 10.52
N HIS A 159 -8.34 -0.42 9.42
CA HIS A 159 -7.96 0.80 8.71
C HIS A 159 -6.58 0.81 8.04
N PHE A 160 -6.49 0.11 6.91
CA PHE A 160 -5.37 0.24 5.98
C PHE A 160 -5.76 1.04 4.74
N SER A 161 -5.18 2.22 4.49
CA SER A 161 -5.43 2.98 3.27
C SER A 161 -4.18 3.01 2.40
N THR A 162 -4.32 2.58 1.14
CA THR A 162 -3.24 2.62 0.15
C THR A 162 -3.59 3.46 -1.07
N ARG A 163 -2.58 4.11 -1.64
CA ARG A 163 -2.61 4.66 -3.00
C ARG A 163 -1.34 4.17 -3.71
N LEU A 164 -1.53 3.37 -4.75
CA LEU A 164 -0.47 3.03 -5.69
C LEU A 164 -0.67 3.81 -6.98
N THR A 165 0.38 4.47 -7.46
CA THR A 165 0.36 5.13 -8.78
C THR A 165 1.21 4.35 -9.77
N THR A 166 0.55 3.85 -10.82
CA THR A 166 1.21 3.30 -12.02
C THR A 166 1.09 4.29 -13.18
N PRO A 167 2.12 4.43 -14.02
CA PRO A 167 2.01 5.02 -15.36
C PRO A 167 1.22 4.12 -16.32
#